data_AF-A0A258TX73-F1
#
_entry.id   AF-A0A258TX73-F1
#
_cell.length_a   1.000
_cell.length_b   1.000
_cell.length_c   1.000
_cell.angle_alpha   90.00
_cell.angle_beta   90.00
_cell.angle_gamma   90.00
#
_symmetry.space_group_name_H-M   'P 1'
#
loop_
_entity.id
_entity.type
_entity.pdbx_description
1 polymer ?
#
loop_
_entity_poly.entity_id
_entity_poly.type
_entity_poly.pdbx_seq_one_letter_code
_entity_poly.pdbx_strand_id
1 'polypeptide(L)' 'MRLDMIKKALSNPLALAGFIIILTIFLLAMLAPIISPYDPDEINVKAILLGPSWSHWMGTDG' A
#
# COMPACT_ATOMS: atom_id res chain seq x y z
N MET A 1 -10.53 -2.69 32.36
CA MET A 1 -11.29 -3.65 31.52
C MET A 1 -11.03 -3.49 30.02
N ARG A 2 -11.25 -2.33 29.37
CA ARG A 2 -11.04 -2.19 27.90
C ARG A 2 -9.58 -2.10 27.44
N LEU A 3 -8.71 -1.36 28.16
CA LEU A 3 -7.28 -1.28 27.81
C LEU A 3 -6.55 -2.61 28.01
N ASP A 4 -6.98 -3.42 28.97
CA ASP A 4 -6.37 -4.71 29.29
C ASP A 4 -6.56 -5.72 28.15
N MET A 5 -7.71 -5.65 27.46
CA MET A 5 -7.98 -6.45 26.26
C MET A 5 -7.06 -6.06 25.09
N ILE A 6 -6.84 -4.76 24.87
CA ILE A 6 -5.95 -4.28 23.80
C ILE A 6 -4.51 -4.70 24.08
N LYS A 7 -4.03 -4.52 25.32
CA LYS A 7 -2.69 -4.99 25.73
C LYS A 7 -2.53 -6.49 25.51
N LYS A 8 -3.53 -7.29 25.90
CA LYS A 8 -3.52 -8.74 25.70
C LYS A 8 -3.52 -9.13 24.22
N ALA A 9 -4.27 -8.42 23.39
CA ALA A 9 -4.28 -8.65 21.94
C ALA A 9 -2.92 -8.30 21.30
N LEU A 10 -2.32 -7.15 21.63
CA LEU A 10 -1.00 -6.75 21.13
C LEU A 10 0.15 -7.62 21.65
N SER A 11 -0.08 -8.39 22.72
CA SER A 11 0.89 -9.37 23.24
C SER A 11 0.92 -10.67 22.43
N ASN A 12 -0.09 -10.93 21.60
CA ASN A 12 -0.11 -12.09 20.71
C ASN A 12 0.64 -11.75 19.41
N PRO A 13 1.74 -12.46 19.06
CA PRO A 13 2.54 -12.16 17.88
C PRO A 13 1.74 -12.17 16.57
N LEU A 14 0.75 -13.07 16.44
CA LEU A 14 -0.09 -13.15 15.24
C LEU A 14 -1.03 -11.94 15.13
N ALA A 15 -1.62 -11.52 16.25
CA ALA A 15 -2.48 -10.35 16.27
C ALA A 15 -1.67 -9.06 16.01
N LEU A 16 -0.46 -8.96 16.55
CA LEU A 16 0.45 -7.85 16.27
C LEU A 16 0.87 -7.81 14.80
N ALA A 17 1.24 -8.96 14.21
CA ALA A 17 1.59 -9.04 12.80
C ALA A 17 0.41 -8.60 11.90
N GLY A 18 -0.80 -9.10 12.16
CA GLY A 18 -2.00 -8.68 11.43
C GLY A 18 -2.28 -7.19 11.58
N PHE A 19 -2.14 -6.65 12.78
CA PHE A 19 -2.28 -5.21 13.02
C PHE A 19 -1.24 -4.39 12.25
N ILE A 20 0.02 -4.81 12.21
CA ILE A 20 1.08 -4.14 11.45
C ILE A 20 0.76 -4.14 9.96
N ILE A 21 0.30 -5.26 9.39
CA ILE A 21 -0.07 -5.35 7.97
C ILE A 21 -1.20 -4.35 7.66
N ILE A 22 -2.27 -4.37 8.45
CA ILE A 22 -3.43 -3.48 8.25
C ILE A 22 -3.01 -2.02 8.38
N LEU A 23 -2.24 -1.69 9.43
CA LEU A 23 -1.75 -0.34 9.65
C LEU A 23 -0.86 0.14 8.49
N THR A 24 -0.02 -0.74 7.95
CA THR A 24 0.85 -0.43 6.81
C THR A 24 0.02 -0.11 5.57
N ILE A 25 -0.96 -0.96 5.23
CA ILE A 25 -1.86 -0.73 4.09
C ILE A 25 -2.65 0.57 4.28
N PHE A 26 -3.15 0.82 5.49
CA PHE A 26 -3.88 2.05 5.82
C PHE A 26 -3.02 3.30 5.61
N LEU A 27 -1.77 3.28 6.09
CA LEU A 27 -0.84 4.39 5.89
C LEU A 27 -0.48 4.59 4.41
N LEU A 28 -0.26 3.51 3.65
CA LEU A 28 -0.02 3.59 2.21
C LEU A 28 -1.21 4.20 1.47
N ALA A 29 -2.45 3.84 1.84
CA ALA A 29 -3.66 4.41 1.26
C ALA A 29 -3.81 5.90 1.59
N MET A 30 -3.53 6.32 2.83
CA MET A 30 -3.53 7.74 3.20
C MET A 30 -2.46 8.55 2.47
N LEU A 31 -1.31 7.93 2.22
CA LEU A 31 -0.17 8.56 1.54
C LEU A 31 -0.19 8.35 0.01
N ALA A 32 -1.24 7.72 -0.54
CA ALA A 32 -1.41 7.49 -1.97
C ALA A 32 -1.16 8.73 -2.85
N PRO A 33 -1.73 9.94 -2.56
CA PRO A 33 -1.50 11.10 -3.41
C PRO A 33 -0.06 11.63 -3.40
N ILE A 34 0.76 11.23 -2.42
CA ILE A 34 2.18 11.62 -2.33
C ILE A 34 3.05 10.54 -2.98
N ILE A 35 2.73 9.26 -2.76
CA ILE A 35 3.50 8.12 -3.25
C ILE A 35 3.26 7.89 -4.75
N SER A 36 2.01 8.03 -5.19
CA SER A 36 1.56 7.83 -6.57
C SER A 36 0.61 8.96 -6.96
N PRO A 37 1.13 10.15 -7.33
CA PRO A 37 0.33 11.31 -7.72
C PRO A 37 -0.27 11.17 -9.14
N TYR A 38 -0.46 9.95 -9.62
CA TYR A 38 -1.03 9.64 -10.93
C TYR A 38 -2.52 9.35 -10.78
N ASP A 39 -3.30 9.72 -11.80
CA ASP A 39 -4.72 9.41 -11.85
C ASP A 39 -4.89 7.90 -12.12
N PRO A 40 -5.53 7.13 -11.21
CA PRO A 40 -5.70 5.70 -11.39
C PRO A 40 -6.64 5.33 -12.55
N ASP A 41 -7.45 6.27 -13.04
CA ASP A 41 -8.39 6.05 -14.14
C ASP A 41 -7.83 6.57 -15.49
N GLU A 42 -6.62 7.12 -15.51
CA GLU A 42 -5.96 7.58 -16.74
C GLU A 42 -5.39 6.42 -17.57
N ILE A 43 -5.76 6.37 -18.85
CA ILE A 43 -5.24 5.38 -19.81
C ILE A 43 -4.32 6.07 -20.81
N ASN A 44 -3.04 5.67 -20.85
CA ASN A 44 -2.06 6.18 -21.80
C ASN A 44 -1.70 5.14 -22.88
N VAL A 45 -2.47 5.15 -23.97
CA VAL A 45 -2.32 4.19 -25.08
C VAL A 45 -0.93 4.23 -25.76
N LYS A 46 -0.21 5.36 -25.65
CA LYS A 46 1.14 5.49 -26.22
C LYS A 46 2.22 4.83 -25.38
N ALA A 47 1.93 4.54 -24.12
CA ALA A 47 2.86 3.99 -23.16
C ALA A 47 2.52 2.53 -22.84
N ILE A 48 2.04 1.75 -23.81
CA ILE A 48 1.68 0.34 -23.61
C ILE A 48 2.88 -0.57 -23.92
N LEU A 49 3.08 -1.61 -23.11
CA LEU A 49 4.12 -2.65 -23.28
C LEU A 49 5.56 -2.11 -23.33
N LEU A 50 5.83 -1.01 -22.63
CA LEU A 50 7.19 -0.49 -22.48
C LEU A 50 7.94 -1.28 -21.41
N GLY A 51 9.23 -1.51 -21.67
CA GLY A 51 10.11 -2.16 -20.69
C GLY A 51 10.37 -1.29 -19.44
N PRO A 52 11.01 -1.87 -18.41
CA PRO A 52 11.40 -1.16 -17.20
C PRO A 52 12.19 0.13 -17.44
N SER A 53 11.86 1.17 -16.68
CA SER A 53 12.47 2.50 -16.76
C SER A 53 12.42 3.22 -15.41
N TRP A 54 13.06 4.38 -15.28
CA TRP A 54 13.00 5.17 -14.05
C TRP A 54 11.61 5.75 -13.75
N SER A 55 10.80 6.01 -14.78
CA SER A 55 9.41 6.43 -14.62
C SER A 55 8.50 5.25 -14.26
N HIS A 56 8.78 4.06 -14.81
CA HIS A 56 8.04 2.84 -14.52
C HIS A 56 9.02 1.70 -14.21
N TRP A 57 9.33 1.49 -12.94
CA TRP A 57 10.36 0.53 -12.52
C TRP A 57 10.10 -0.90 -12.98
N MET A 58 8.84 -1.25 -13.24
CA MET A 58 8.42 -2.57 -13.73
C MET A 58 7.98 -2.55 -15.20
N GLY A 59 8.16 -1.42 -15.90
CA GLY A 59 7.59 -1.20 -17.22
C GLY A 59 6.12 -0.81 -17.15
N THR A 60 5.46 -0.81 -18.30
CA THR A 60 4.04 -0.48 -18.42
C THR A 60 3.25 -1.65 -18.98
N ASP A 61 2.01 -1.78 -18.55
CA ASP A 61 1.01 -2.70 -19.07
C ASP A 61 0.11 -2.02 -20.12
N GLY A 62 -0.98 -2.67 -20.51
CA GLY A 62 -1.91 -2.19 -21.54
C GLY A 62 -3.35 -2.27 -21.08
#